data_AF-F0RZN5-F1
#
_entry.id   AF-F0RZN5-F1
#
_cell.length_a   1.000
_cell.length_b   1.000
_cell.length_c   1.000
_cell.angle_alpha   90.00
_cell.angle_beta   90.00
_cell.angle_gamma   90.00
#
_symmetry.space_group_name_H-M   'P 1'
#
loop_
_entity.id
_entity.type
_entity.pdbx_description
1 polymer ?
#
loop_
_entity_poly.entity_id
_entity_poly.type
_entity_poly.pdbx_seq_one_letter_code
_entity_poly.pdbx_strand_id
1 'polypeptide(L)'
;MLTKKISSKMVIPVVTAIIAIVFIYFGITKYGFMHEVRGPLPGFFPTIIGFLLLGLSILAFIGSLKEESPGFPIENWYPALGVLAIMLATLVIGMLPSLALFVLLWLRWFEKFSWKATLIGFAVIMAIVLGAFVMWLGVPFPKGIIYEMIAY
;
A
#
# COMPACT_ATOMS: atom_id res chain seq x y z
N MET A 1 -3.86 -14.00 38.44
CA MET A 1 -3.23 -13.48 37.20
C MET A 1 -4.35 -13.26 36.19
N LEU A 2 -4.79 -12.01 35.98
CA LEU A 2 -5.74 -11.71 34.90
C LEU A 2 -5.00 -11.87 33.58
N THR A 3 -5.24 -12.97 32.86
CA THR A 3 -4.85 -13.09 31.45
C THR A 3 -5.66 -12.07 30.66
N LYS A 4 -5.05 -10.91 30.39
CA LYS A 4 -5.64 -9.88 29.52
C LYS A 4 -5.89 -10.54 28.16
N LYS A 5 -7.16 -10.71 27.80
CA LYS A 5 -7.58 -11.46 26.61
C LYS A 5 -7.00 -10.75 25.38
N ILE A 6 -6.08 -11.40 24.66
CA ILE A 6 -5.48 -10.84 23.44
C ILE A 6 -6.63 -10.56 22.46
N SER A 7 -6.84 -9.27 22.17
CA SER A 7 -7.92 -8.79 21.30
C SER A 7 -7.33 -8.33 19.96
N SER A 8 -8.13 -8.36 18.89
CA SER A 8 -7.75 -7.82 17.57
C SER A 8 -7.22 -6.39 17.64
N LYS A 9 -7.63 -5.61 18.63
CA LYS A 9 -7.17 -4.24 18.91
C LYS A 9 -5.69 -4.16 19.32
N MET A 10 -5.17 -5.20 19.94
CA MET A 10 -3.75 -5.29 20.30
C MET A 10 -2.95 -5.94 19.17
N VAL A 11 -3.55 -6.91 18.46
CA VAL A 11 -2.88 -7.64 17.38
C VAL A 11 -2.69 -6.78 16.13
N ILE A 12 -3.72 -6.06 15.68
CA ILE A 12 -3.65 -5.26 14.45
C ILE A 12 -2.52 -4.23 14.51
N PRO A 13 -2.40 -3.37 15.55
CA PRO A 13 -1.30 -2.41 15.62
C PRO A 13 0.08 -3.07 15.69
N VAL A 14 0.19 -4.23 16.36
CA VAL A 14 1.47 -4.96 16.41
C VAL A 14 1.86 -5.50 15.04
N VAL A 15 0.93 -6.12 14.32
CA VAL A 15 1.16 -6.61 12.95
C VAL A 15 1.52 -5.45 12.02
N THR A 16 0.78 -4.35 12.11
CA THR A 16 1.03 -3.14 11.30
C THR A 16 2.38 -2.51 11.64
N ALA A 17 2.81 -2.51 12.90
CA ALA A 17 4.14 -2.05 13.30
C ALA A 17 5.25 -2.93 12.70
N ILE A 18 5.06 -4.25 12.65
CA ILE A 18 6.00 -5.17 11.99
C ILE A 18 6.10 -4.86 10.49
N ILE A 19 4.95 -4.67 9.81
CA ILE A 19 4.92 -4.26 8.40
C ILE A 19 5.66 -2.93 8.19
N ALA A 20 5.45 -1.96 9.08
CA ALA A 20 6.12 -0.67 9.04
C ALA A 20 7.64 -0.80 9.16
N ILE A 21 8.13 -1.63 10.09
CA ILE A 21 9.56 -1.92 10.25
C ILE A 21 10.13 -2.56 8.97
N VAL A 22 9.39 -3.50 8.35
CA VAL A 22 9.79 -4.12 7.08
C VAL A 22 9.92 -3.07 5.97
N PHE A 23 8.97 -2.12 5.87
CA PHE A 23 9.02 -1.04 4.88
C PHE A 23 10.21 -0.10 5.10
N ILE A 24 10.48 0.28 6.36
CA ILE A 24 11.64 1.11 6.71
C ILE A 24 12.93 0.37 6.34
N TYR A 25 13.06 -0.89 6.76
CA TYR A 25 14.26 -1.69 6.53
C TYR A 25 14.55 -1.83 5.05
N PHE A 26 13.60 -2.28 4.23
CA PHE A 26 13.83 -2.44 2.80
C PHE A 26 13.98 -1.10 2.07
N GLY A 27 13.24 -0.07 2.49
CA GLY A 27 13.36 1.27 1.91
C GLY A 27 14.78 1.83 2.06
N ILE A 28 15.40 1.66 3.23
CA ILE A 28 16.76 2.14 3.48
C ILE A 28 17.81 1.21 2.86
N THR A 29 17.71 -0.10 3.09
CA THR A 29 18.81 -1.03 2.78
C THR A 29 18.83 -1.54 1.35
N LYS A 30 17.66 -1.75 0.73
CA LYS A 30 17.55 -2.40 -0.58
C LYS A 30 17.19 -1.41 -1.69
N TYR A 31 16.25 -0.51 -1.39
CA TYR A 31 15.70 0.41 -2.39
C TYR A 31 16.34 1.79 -2.36
N GLY A 32 17.11 2.10 -1.32
CA GLY A 32 17.80 3.38 -1.13
C GLY A 32 16.86 4.52 -0.79
N PHE A 33 17.32 5.46 0.04
CA PHE A 33 16.51 6.60 0.47
C PHE A 33 16.72 7.84 -0.42
N MET A 34 17.96 8.27 -0.59
CA MET A 34 18.31 9.48 -1.34
C MET A 34 19.67 9.29 -2.03
N HIS A 35 19.79 9.77 -3.26
CA HIS A 35 21.05 9.84 -3.99
C HIS A 35 21.51 11.30 -4.07
N GLU A 36 22.81 11.56 -3.90
CA GLU A 36 23.38 12.91 -3.82
C GLU A 36 23.03 13.81 -5.03
N VAL A 37 23.12 13.27 -6.24
CA VAL A 37 22.83 14.00 -7.48
C VAL A 37 21.41 13.76 -8.04
N ARG A 38 20.91 12.53 -7.99
CA ARG A 38 19.64 12.14 -8.64
C ARG A 38 18.40 12.38 -7.79
N GLY A 39 18.57 12.71 -6.50
CA GLY A 39 17.46 12.95 -5.60
C GLY A 39 16.87 11.66 -4.99
N PRO A 40 15.58 11.66 -4.63
CA PRO A 40 14.93 10.55 -3.93
C PRO A 40 14.99 9.24 -4.73
N LEU A 41 15.21 8.14 -4.01
CA LEU A 41 15.29 6.79 -4.58
C LEU A 41 13.98 6.01 -4.33
N PRO A 42 13.79 4.82 -4.95
CA PRO A 42 12.57 4.02 -4.78
C PRO A 42 12.15 3.74 -3.34
N GLY A 43 13.10 3.72 -2.40
CA GLY A 43 12.86 3.48 -0.98
C GLY A 43 12.36 4.70 -0.21
N PHE A 44 12.45 5.91 -0.77
CA PHE A 44 12.09 7.17 -0.10
C PHE A 44 10.65 7.16 0.46
N PHE A 45 9.67 6.89 -0.40
CA PHE A 45 8.25 6.87 -0.03
C PHE A 45 7.93 5.76 0.99
N PRO A 46 8.31 4.49 0.75
CA PRO A 46 8.12 3.41 1.71
C PRO A 46 8.74 3.70 3.09
N THR A 47 9.91 4.33 3.15
CA THR A 47 10.55 4.69 4.43
C THR A 47 9.75 5.74 5.20
N ILE A 48 9.32 6.84 4.55
CA ILE A 48 8.54 7.89 5.21
C ILE A 48 7.19 7.35 5.71
N ILE A 49 6.47 6.63 4.84
CA ILE A 49 5.19 6.02 5.21
C ILE A 49 5.39 4.96 6.31
N GLY A 50 6.48 4.21 6.26
CA GLY A 50 6.85 3.26 7.31
C GLY A 50 7.02 3.93 8.67
N PHE A 51 7.75 5.05 8.75
CA PHE A 51 7.89 5.78 10.03
C PHE A 51 6.56 6.34 10.54
N LEU A 52 5.73 6.91 9.66
CA LEU A 52 4.40 7.38 10.02
C LEU A 52 3.52 6.24 10.52
N LEU A 53 3.50 5.11 9.80
CA LEU A 53 2.72 3.92 10.14
C LEU A 53 3.17 3.32 11.47
N LEU A 54 4.48 3.29 11.74
CA LEU A 54 5.04 2.81 13.00
C LEU A 54 4.59 3.70 14.17
N GLY A 55 4.68 5.04 14.01
CA GLY A 55 4.20 5.99 15.02
C GLY A 55 2.71 5.83 15.32
N LEU A 56 1.87 5.77 14.28
CA LEU A 56 0.42 5.55 14.42
C LEU A 56 0.11 4.18 15.06
N SER A 57 0.87 3.14 14.74
CA SER A 57 0.70 1.81 15.32
C SER A 57 1.01 1.79 16.81
N ILE A 58 2.06 2.51 17.25
CA ILE A 58 2.40 2.65 18.67
C ILE A 58 1.28 3.40 19.41
N LEU A 59 0.80 4.51 18.85
CA LEU A 59 -0.31 5.28 19.43
C LEU A 59 -1.59 4.44 19.54
N ALA A 60 -1.94 3.70 18.48
CA ALA A 60 -3.09 2.81 18.46
C ALA A 60 -2.96 1.67 19.48
N PHE A 61 -1.76 1.10 19.64
CA PHE A 61 -1.51 0.08 20.65
C PHE A 61 -1.70 0.64 22.06
N ILE A 62 -1.13 1.81 22.37
CA ILE A 62 -1.29 2.47 23.68
C ILE A 62 -2.76 2.80 23.95
N GLY A 63 -3.50 3.31 22.95
CA GLY A 63 -4.94 3.56 23.06
C GLY A 63 -5.74 2.29 23.36
N SER A 64 -5.39 1.16 22.72
CA SER A 64 -6.05 -0.13 22.94
C SER A 64 -5.90 -0.67 24.38
N LEU A 65 -4.93 -0.16 25.15
CA LEU A 65 -4.74 -0.55 26.55
C LEU A 65 -5.72 0.15 27.50
N LYS A 66 -6.28 1.30 27.09
CA LYS A 66 -7.09 2.21 27.93
C LYS A 66 -8.59 2.14 27.64
N GLU A 67 -9.00 1.78 26.42
CA GLU A 67 -10.40 1.87 25.98
C GLU A 67 -11.03 0.50 25.68
N GLU A 68 -12.25 0.28 26.16
CA GLU A 68 -13.16 -0.75 25.62
C GLU A 68 -14.07 -0.12 24.55
N SER A 69 -13.69 -0.15 23.28
CA SER A 69 -14.54 0.41 22.20
C SER A 69 -14.14 -0.06 20.78
N PRO A 70 -14.98 0.11 19.75
CA PRO A 70 -16.04 -0.78 19.23
C PRO A 70 -15.48 -1.97 18.41
N GLY A 71 -16.34 -2.76 17.78
CA GLY A 71 -15.92 -3.84 16.87
C GLY A 71 -15.23 -3.29 15.61
N PHE A 72 -14.35 -4.06 14.98
CA PHE A 72 -13.82 -3.77 13.64
C PHE A 72 -14.82 -4.29 12.60
N PRO A 73 -15.52 -3.41 11.86
CA PRO A 73 -16.41 -3.84 10.78
C PRO A 73 -15.60 -4.56 9.70
N ILE A 74 -16.20 -5.57 9.07
CA ILE A 74 -15.53 -6.36 8.02
C ILE A 74 -15.24 -5.50 6.79
N GLU A 75 -16.02 -4.44 6.59
CA GLU A 75 -15.91 -3.49 5.49
C GLU A 75 -14.58 -2.75 5.50
N ASN A 76 -13.98 -2.57 6.68
CA ASN A 76 -12.65 -1.95 6.82
C ASN A 76 -11.53 -2.80 6.21
N TRP A 77 -11.80 -4.08 5.92
CA TRP A 77 -10.84 -4.98 5.29
C TRP A 77 -10.90 -4.97 3.76
N TYR A 78 -11.91 -4.36 3.14
CA TYR A 78 -12.00 -4.29 1.67
C TYR A 78 -10.76 -3.66 1.01
N PRO A 79 -10.15 -2.59 1.53
CA PRO A 79 -8.91 -2.07 0.98
C PRO A 79 -7.74 -3.07 1.09
N ALA A 80 -7.64 -3.81 2.20
CA ALA A 80 -6.61 -4.83 2.38
C ALA A 80 -6.80 -6.00 1.39
N LEU A 81 -8.05 -6.43 1.16
CA LEU A 81 -8.39 -7.41 0.13
C LEU A 81 -8.07 -6.87 -1.28
N GLY A 82 -8.29 -5.57 -1.52
CA GLY A 82 -7.89 -4.88 -2.74
C GLY A 82 -6.38 -4.93 -2.99
N VAL A 83 -5.57 -4.72 -1.96
CA VAL A 83 -4.10 -4.87 -2.04
C VAL A 83 -3.72 -6.31 -2.42
N LEU A 84 -4.33 -7.32 -1.80
CA LEU A 84 -4.10 -8.73 -2.15
C LEU A 84 -4.50 -9.02 -3.60
N ALA A 85 -5.63 -8.49 -4.07
CA ALA A 85 -6.06 -8.64 -5.45
C ALA A 85 -5.07 -8.02 -6.44
N ILE A 86 -4.56 -6.82 -6.15
CA ILE A 86 -3.51 -6.17 -6.95
C ILE A 86 -2.23 -7.02 -6.96
N MET A 87 -1.81 -7.55 -5.80
CA MET A 87 -0.60 -8.37 -5.72
C MET A 87 -0.71 -9.63 -6.59
N LEU A 88 -1.86 -10.31 -6.54
CA LEU A 88 -2.09 -11.50 -7.37
C LEU A 88 -2.17 -11.15 -8.87
N ALA A 89 -2.89 -10.09 -9.23
CA ALA A 89 -2.97 -9.62 -10.62
C ALA A 89 -1.59 -9.21 -11.16
N THR A 90 -0.75 -8.62 -10.31
CA THR A 90 0.60 -8.17 -10.67
C THR A 90 1.48 -9.31 -11.18
N LEU A 91 1.30 -10.52 -10.65
CA LEU A 91 2.03 -11.70 -11.13
C LEU A 91 1.67 -12.04 -12.58
N VAL A 92 0.43 -11.79 -13.00
CA VAL A 92 -0.09 -12.18 -14.31
C VAL A 92 0.17 -11.09 -15.35
N ILE A 93 -0.31 -9.87 -15.08
CA ILE A 93 -0.32 -8.76 -16.07
C ILE A 93 0.71 -7.67 -15.75
N GLY A 94 1.40 -7.75 -14.62
CA GLY A 94 2.30 -6.69 -14.16
C GLY A 94 1.60 -5.63 -13.32
N MET A 95 2.38 -4.80 -12.64
CA MET A 95 1.85 -3.96 -11.57
C MET A 95 1.09 -2.74 -12.08
N LEU A 96 1.60 -2.06 -13.12
CA LEU A 96 0.93 -0.90 -13.71
C LEU A 96 -0.48 -1.22 -14.24
N PRO A 97 -0.69 -2.25 -15.08
CA PRO A 97 -2.03 -2.58 -15.54
C PRO A 97 -2.91 -3.16 -14.41
N SER A 98 -2.34 -3.87 -13.43
CA SER A 98 -3.10 -4.32 -12.25
C SER A 98 -3.64 -3.15 -11.44
N LEU A 99 -2.81 -2.15 -11.16
CA LEU A 99 -3.21 -0.94 -10.46
C LEU A 99 -4.24 -0.15 -11.27
N ALA A 100 -4.02 0.00 -12.58
CA ALA A 100 -4.93 0.69 -13.48
C ALA A 100 -6.33 0.05 -13.48
N LEU A 101 -6.40 -1.28 -13.59
CA LEU A 101 -7.65 -2.03 -13.50
C LEU A 101 -8.28 -1.86 -12.12
N PHE A 102 -7.51 -2.01 -11.04
CA PHE A 102 -8.04 -1.82 -9.69
C PHE A 102 -8.67 -0.44 -9.52
N VAL A 103 -8.00 0.64 -9.93
CA VAL A 103 -8.52 2.01 -9.80
C VAL A 103 -9.82 2.19 -10.59
N LEU A 104 -9.87 1.73 -11.84
CA LEU A 104 -11.10 1.79 -12.63
C LEU A 104 -12.22 0.98 -12.00
N LEU A 105 -11.92 -0.25 -11.58
CA LEU A 105 -12.90 -1.16 -11.03
C LEU A 105 -13.45 -0.63 -9.70
N TRP A 106 -12.56 -0.15 -8.83
CA TRP A 106 -12.88 0.39 -7.53
C TRP A 106 -13.73 1.64 -7.65
N LEU A 107 -13.26 2.66 -8.38
CA LEU A 107 -14.00 3.92 -8.52
C LEU A 107 -15.35 3.71 -9.21
N ARG A 108 -15.43 2.83 -10.21
CA ARG A 108 -16.68 2.64 -10.98
C ARG A 108 -17.71 1.78 -10.26
N TRP A 109 -17.31 0.61 -9.76
CA TRP A 109 -18.28 -0.38 -9.25
C TRP A 109 -18.35 -0.40 -7.72
N PHE A 110 -17.23 -0.21 -7.02
CA PHE A 110 -17.21 -0.22 -5.56
C PHE A 110 -17.71 1.12 -5.00
N GLU A 111 -17.09 2.23 -5.42
CA GLU A 111 -17.48 3.60 -5.01
C GLU A 111 -18.67 4.16 -5.81
N LYS A 112 -19.07 3.49 -6.90
CA LYS A 112 -20.22 3.84 -7.75
C LYS A 112 -20.16 5.26 -8.34
N PHE A 113 -18.95 5.79 -8.58
CA PHE A 113 -18.79 7.09 -9.23
C PHE A 113 -19.25 7.10 -10.69
N SER A 114 -19.60 8.28 -11.21
CA SER A 114 -19.94 8.46 -12.62
C SER A 114 -18.71 8.20 -13.51
N TRP A 115 -18.92 7.74 -14.75
CA TRP A 115 -17.82 7.47 -15.69
C TRP A 115 -16.90 8.68 -15.90
N LYS A 116 -17.45 9.89 -15.92
CA LYS A 116 -16.65 11.12 -16.02
C LYS A 116 -15.72 11.26 -14.82
N ALA A 117 -16.23 11.10 -13.60
CA ALA A 117 -15.42 11.18 -12.38
C ALA A 117 -14.40 10.05 -12.30
N THR A 118 -14.79 8.81 -12.65
CA THR A 118 -13.89 7.65 -12.71
C THR A 118 -12.72 7.89 -13.65
N LEU A 119 -12.96 8.36 -14.87
CA LEU A 119 -11.91 8.57 -15.87
C LEU A 119 -10.97 9.73 -15.50
N ILE A 120 -11.50 10.80 -14.91
CA ILE A 120 -10.68 11.91 -14.40
C ILE A 120 -9.81 11.41 -13.23
N GLY A 121 -10.41 10.73 -12.25
CA GLY A 121 -9.67 10.18 -11.10
C GLY A 121 -8.59 9.19 -11.54
N PHE A 122 -8.94 8.29 -12.46
CA PHE A 122 -8.00 7.37 -13.09
C PHE A 122 -6.83 8.11 -13.76
N ALA A 123 -7.10 9.11 -14.60
CA ALA A 123 -6.07 9.85 -15.30
C ALA A 123 -5.12 10.56 -14.33
N VAL A 124 -5.65 11.18 -13.27
CA VAL A 124 -4.85 11.85 -12.24
C VAL A 124 -4.00 10.85 -11.47
N ILE A 125 -4.59 9.74 -11.00
CA ILE A 125 -3.86 8.70 -10.26
C ILE A 125 -2.75 8.10 -11.13
N MET A 126 -3.04 7.77 -12.39
CA MET A 126 -2.04 7.22 -13.31
C MET A 126 -0.94 8.23 -13.64
N ALA A 127 -1.28 9.51 -13.79
CA ALA A 127 -0.28 10.57 -13.96
C ALA A 127 0.67 10.65 -12.75
N ILE A 128 0.15 10.53 -11.53
CA ILE A 128 0.97 10.50 -10.31
C ILE A 128 1.82 9.24 -10.26
N VAL A 129 1.26 8.06 -10.57
CA VAL A 129 1.99 6.79 -10.57
C VAL A 129 3.16 6.83 -11.55
N LEU A 130 2.91 7.28 -12.79
CA LEU A 130 3.94 7.37 -13.82
C LEU A 130 4.94 8.50 -13.50
N GLY A 131 4.45 9.67 -13.09
CA GLY A 131 5.27 10.84 -12.77
C GLY A 131 6.17 10.62 -11.56
N ALA A 132 5.57 10.33 -10.42
CA ALA A 132 6.28 10.20 -9.16
C ALA A 132 7.03 8.87 -9.05
N PHE A 133 6.37 7.74 -9.33
CA PHE A 133 7.00 6.45 -9.02
C PHE A 133 7.85 5.91 -10.16
N VAL A 134 7.41 6.03 -11.42
CA VAL A 134 8.20 5.52 -12.56
C VAL A 134 9.31 6.50 -12.94
N MET A 135 8.96 7.76 -13.23
CA MET A 135 9.92 8.71 -13.78
C MET A 135 10.82 9.35 -12.71
N TRP A 136 10.26 9.78 -11.58
CA TRP A 136 11.02 10.49 -10.56
C TRP A 136 11.78 9.54 -9.63
N LEU A 137 11.07 8.60 -8.98
CA LEU A 137 11.69 7.66 -8.06
C LEU A 137 12.39 6.49 -8.76
N GLY A 138 12.05 6.19 -10.02
CA GLY A 138 12.67 5.08 -10.76
C GLY A 138 12.31 3.70 -10.21
N VAL A 139 11.09 3.51 -9.69
CA VAL A 139 10.67 2.25 -9.08
C VAL A 139 10.59 1.15 -10.16
N PRO A 140 11.31 0.02 -9.99
CA PRO A 140 11.30 -1.07 -10.96
C PRO A 140 10.04 -1.93 -10.79
N PHE A 141 8.96 -1.56 -11.47
CA PHE A 141 7.69 -2.27 -11.36
C PHE A 141 7.70 -3.65 -12.06
N PRO A 142 7.14 -4.71 -11.43
CA PRO A 142 6.99 -6.02 -12.06
C PRO A 142 6.16 -5.95 -13.34
N LYS A 143 6.59 -6.66 -14.38
CA LYS A 143 5.92 -6.69 -15.69
C LYS A 143 4.93 -7.85 -15.86
N GLY A 144 5.05 -8.89 -15.04
CA GLY A 144 4.14 -10.04 -15.03
C GLY A 144 4.42 -11.06 -16.13
N ILE A 145 3.89 -12.27 -15.94
CA ILE A 145 4.14 -13.44 -16.78
C ILE A 145 3.69 -13.21 -18.22
N ILE A 146 2.56 -12.56 -18.46
CA ILE A 146 2.05 -12.34 -19.83
C ILE A 146 3.02 -11.49 -20.65
N TYR A 147 3.59 -10.44 -20.05
CA TYR A 147 4.58 -9.63 -20.74
C TYR A 147 5.85 -10.45 -21.04
N GLU A 148 6.30 -11.23 -20.07
CA GLU A 148 7.46 -12.13 -20.24
C GLU A 148 7.23 -13.17 -21.34
N MET A 149 6.02 -13.68 -21.51
CA MET A 149 5.71 -14.64 -22.58
C MET A 149 5.68 -14.04 -24.00
N ILE A 150 5.42 -12.74 -24.13
CA ILE A 150 5.25 -12.08 -25.44
C ILE A 150 6.54 -11.35 -25.87
N ALA A 151 7.35 -10.91 -24.90
CA ALA A 151 8.56 -10.15 -25.15
C ALA A 151 9.82 -11.01 -25.42
N TYR A 152 9.69 -12.34 -25.34
CA TYR A 152 10.68 -13.35 -25.72
C TYR A 152 10.19 -14.16 -26.92
#